data_AF-A0A2M8GWI1-F1
#
_entry.id   AF-A0A2M8GWI1-F1
#
_cell.length_a   1.000
_cell.length_b   1.000
_cell.length_c   1.000
_cell.angle_alpha   90.00
_cell.angle_beta   90.00
_cell.angle_gamma   90.00
#
_symmetry.space_group_name_H-M   'P 1'
#
loop_
_entity.id
_entity.type
_entity.pdbx_description
1 polymer ?
#
loop_
_entity_poly.entity_id
_entity_poly.type
_entity_poly.pdbx_seq_one_letter_code
_entity_poly.pdbx_strand_id
1 'polypeptide(L)'
;MKIYSIEECQRDLAALDAADQLTAAMKTEIDRFKGMNPQKLIKQAMGMLMTGNLSLEALGLPVNLFEQLEQLDKLNTVARAKYRARVVSDMNELALVDVWREPANDDAPVREA
;
A
#
# COMPACT_ATOMS: atom_id res chain seq x y z
N MET A 1 21.00 -4.43 -10.29
CA MET A 1 19.71 -3.72 -10.47
C MET A 1 18.96 -4.34 -11.65
N LYS A 2 17.73 -4.87 -11.45
CA LYS A 2 16.90 -5.27 -12.60
C LYS A 2 16.46 -3.98 -13.27
N ILE A 3 16.95 -3.71 -14.49
CA ILE A 3 16.47 -2.59 -15.29
C ILE A 3 15.08 -2.97 -15.75
N TYR A 4 14.08 -2.26 -15.26
CA TYR A 4 12.70 -2.44 -15.71
C TYR A 4 12.55 -1.81 -17.10
N SER A 5 11.80 -2.47 -17.98
CA SER A 5 11.37 -1.83 -19.22
C SER A 5 10.39 -0.69 -18.90
N ILE A 6 10.25 0.27 -19.83
CA ILE A 6 9.25 1.34 -19.71
C ILE A 6 7.85 0.75 -19.54
N GLU A 7 7.55 -0.35 -20.23
CA GLU A 7 6.26 -1.05 -20.14
C GLU A 7 6.02 -1.67 -18.75
N GLU A 8 7.05 -2.23 -18.12
CA GLU A 8 6.95 -2.75 -16.75
C GLU A 8 6.68 -1.60 -15.76
N CYS A 9 7.36 -0.46 -15.93
CA CYS A 9 7.13 0.74 -15.12
C CYS A 9 5.70 1.28 -15.30
N GLN A 10 5.20 1.35 -16.53
CA GLN A 10 3.83 1.82 -16.80
C GLN A 10 2.77 0.88 -16.22
N ARG A 11 2.98 -0.43 -16.32
CA ARG A 11 2.08 -1.43 -15.71
C ARG A 11 2.03 -1.28 -14.19
N ASP A 12 3.19 -1.07 -13.57
CA ASP A 12 3.29 -0.88 -12.13
C ASP A 12 2.64 0.43 -11.68
N LEU A 13 2.82 1.52 -12.42
CA LEU A 13 2.14 2.79 -12.16
C LEU A 13 0.62 2.66 -12.29
N ALA A 14 0.12 2.01 -13.34
CA ALA A 14 -1.31 1.78 -13.50
C ALA A 14 -1.90 0.91 -12.36
N ALA A 15 -1.13 -0.04 -11.84
CA ALA A 15 -1.53 -0.83 -10.68
C ALA A 15 -1.58 0.00 -9.39
N LEU A 16 -0.66 0.96 -9.22
CA LEU A 16 -0.68 1.91 -8.11
C LEU A 16 -1.89 2.85 -8.21
N ASP A 17 -2.16 3.41 -9.39
CA ASP A 17 -3.33 4.27 -9.61
C ASP A 17 -4.64 3.53 -9.29
N ALA A 18 -4.75 2.26 -9.70
CA ALA A 18 -5.89 1.41 -9.36
C ALA A 18 -6.00 1.17 -7.85
N ALA A 19 -4.88 0.97 -7.15
CA ALA A 19 -4.86 0.81 -5.70
C ALA A 19 -5.30 2.08 -4.97
N ASP A 20 -4.92 3.26 -5.46
CA ASP A 20 -5.32 4.55 -4.90
C ASP A 20 -6.82 4.80 -5.08
N GLN A 21 -7.35 4.51 -6.26
CA GLN A 21 -8.80 4.58 -6.53
C GLN A 21 -9.59 3.63 -5.62
N LEU A 22 -9.13 2.39 -5.49
CA LEU A 22 -9.74 1.39 -4.62
C LEU A 22 -9.70 1.81 -3.15
N THR A 23 -8.57 2.38 -2.72
CA THR A 23 -8.38 2.90 -1.36
C THR A 23 -9.33 4.07 -1.08
N ALA A 24 -9.48 5.00 -2.03
CA ALA A 24 -10.38 6.14 -1.89
C ALA A 24 -11.85 5.71 -1.82
N ALA A 25 -12.25 4.76 -2.66
CA ALA A 25 -13.59 4.16 -2.63
C ALA A 25 -13.86 3.48 -1.27
N MET A 26 -12.95 2.63 -0.83
CA MET A 26 -13.07 1.96 0.47
C MET A 26 -13.13 2.93 1.65
N LYS A 27 -12.33 4.01 1.63
CA LYS A 27 -12.37 5.02 2.69
C LYS A 27 -13.74 5.69 2.78
N THR A 28 -14.33 6.00 1.64
CA THR A 28 -15.68 6.57 1.56
C THR A 28 -16.72 5.62 2.17
N GLU A 29 -16.64 4.34 1.86
CA GLU A 29 -17.55 3.32 2.42
C GLU A 29 -17.33 3.09 3.93
N ILE A 30 -16.07 3.11 4.39
CA ILE A 30 -15.75 3.03 5.82
C ILE A 30 -16.29 4.24 6.58
N ASP A 31 -16.13 5.44 6.05
CA ASP A 31 -16.62 6.66 6.69
C ASP A 31 -18.15 6.69 6.72
N ARG A 32 -18.80 6.18 5.67
CA ARG A 32 -20.24 5.93 5.66
C ARG A 32 -20.65 4.94 6.75
N PHE A 33 -19.95 3.81 6.86
CA PHE A 33 -20.23 2.79 7.87
C PHE A 33 -20.04 3.31 9.30
N LYS A 34 -18.98 4.08 9.56
CA LYS A 34 -18.75 4.75 10.86
C LYS A 34 -19.87 5.73 11.23
N GLY A 35 -20.48 6.36 10.22
CA GLY A 35 -21.63 7.24 10.41
C GLY A 35 -22.94 6.51 10.67
N MET A 36 -23.01 5.19 10.51
CA MET A 36 -24.21 4.41 10.78
C MET A 36 -24.44 4.24 12.28
N ASN A 37 -25.70 4.34 12.71
CA ASN A 37 -26.06 4.12 14.10
C ASN A 37 -25.97 2.59 14.42
N PRO A 38 -25.09 2.16 15.35
CA PRO A 38 -24.91 0.75 15.68
C PRO A 38 -26.19 0.05 16.15
N GLN A 39 -27.07 0.77 16.84
CA GLN A 39 -28.34 0.22 17.34
C GLN A 39 -29.31 -0.04 16.19
N LYS A 40 -29.26 0.76 15.12
CA LYS A 40 -30.06 0.51 13.91
C LYS A 40 -29.51 -0.67 13.13
N LEU A 41 -28.19 -0.78 12.99
CA LEU A 41 -27.53 -1.91 12.34
C LEU A 41 -27.88 -3.23 13.03
N ILE A 42 -27.78 -3.29 14.37
CA ILE A 42 -28.14 -4.49 15.14
C ILE A 42 -29.62 -4.86 14.95
N LYS A 43 -30.54 -3.88 15.02
CA LYS A 43 -31.97 -4.14 14.78
C LYS A 43 -32.25 -4.64 13.37
N GLN A 44 -31.60 -4.07 12.35
CA GLN A 44 -31.72 -4.52 10.97
C GLN A 44 -31.17 -5.95 10.81
N ALA A 45 -29.98 -6.23 11.33
CA ALA A 45 -29.38 -7.56 11.29
C ALA A 45 -30.26 -8.62 11.97
N MET A 46 -30.82 -8.30 13.15
CA MET A 46 -31.74 -9.18 13.86
C MET A 46 -33.06 -9.40 13.11
N GLY A 47 -33.62 -8.36 12.50
CA GLY A 47 -34.80 -8.47 11.64
C GLY A 47 -34.52 -9.39 10.44
N MET A 48 -33.39 -9.20 9.77
CA MET A 48 -32.96 -10.04 8.65
C MET A 48 -32.70 -11.49 9.03
N LEU A 49 -32.11 -11.73 10.21
CA LEU A 49 -31.93 -13.07 10.78
C LEU A 49 -33.27 -13.77 10.97
N MET A 50 -34.29 -13.06 11.47
CA MET A 50 -35.63 -13.63 11.64
C MET A 50 -36.37 -13.85 10.31
N THR A 51 -36.11 -13.02 9.29
CA THR A 51 -36.71 -13.19 7.95
C THR A 51 -35.89 -14.07 7.01
N GLY A 52 -34.73 -14.57 7.45
CA GLY A 52 -33.85 -15.44 6.66
C GLY A 52 -33.16 -14.78 5.47
N ASN A 53 -33.09 -13.43 5.41
CA ASN A 53 -32.65 -12.69 4.22
C ASN A 53 -31.43 -11.79 4.51
N LEU A 54 -30.38 -12.37 5.07
CA LEU A 54 -29.17 -11.63 5.44
C LEU A 54 -28.32 -11.31 4.20
N SER A 55 -28.14 -10.03 3.89
CA SER A 55 -27.21 -9.58 2.83
C SER A 55 -26.40 -8.35 3.27
N LEU A 56 -25.23 -8.15 2.65
CA LEU A 56 -24.38 -6.98 2.89
C LEU A 56 -25.09 -5.67 2.51
N GLU A 57 -25.81 -5.67 1.40
CA GLU A 57 -26.55 -4.50 0.91
C GLU A 57 -27.61 -4.05 1.89
N ALA A 58 -28.30 -5.00 2.51
CA ALA A 58 -29.33 -4.72 3.50
C ALA A 58 -28.75 -4.14 4.81
N LEU A 59 -27.45 -4.35 5.06
CA LEU A 59 -26.67 -3.69 6.11
C LEU A 59 -26.02 -2.38 5.63
N GLY A 60 -26.31 -1.94 4.41
CA GLY A 60 -25.75 -0.73 3.80
C GLY A 60 -24.30 -0.88 3.36
N LEU A 61 -23.79 -2.10 3.22
CA LEU A 61 -22.45 -2.41 2.76
C LEU A 61 -22.46 -2.78 1.27
N PRO A 62 -21.40 -2.44 0.50
CA PRO A 62 -21.27 -2.89 -0.89
C PRO A 62 -21.21 -4.41 -1.00
N VAL A 63 -21.86 -4.99 -2.02
CA VAL A 63 -21.80 -6.45 -2.31
C VAL A 63 -20.38 -6.92 -2.55
N ASN A 64 -19.61 -6.09 -3.26
CA ASN A 64 -18.25 -6.36 -3.65
C ASN A 64 -17.22 -5.93 -2.59
N LEU A 65 -17.64 -5.59 -1.37
CA LEU A 65 -16.73 -5.11 -0.32
C LEU A 65 -15.59 -6.10 -0.06
N PHE A 66 -15.90 -7.40 0.03
CA PHE A 66 -14.87 -8.42 0.26
C PHE A 66 -13.93 -8.60 -0.93
N GLU A 67 -14.45 -8.52 -2.15
CA GLU A 67 -13.64 -8.58 -3.35
C GLU A 67 -12.71 -7.36 -3.46
N GLN A 68 -13.22 -6.17 -3.14
CA GLN A 68 -12.43 -4.93 -3.08
C GLN A 68 -11.34 -5.01 -2.00
N LEU A 69 -11.66 -5.57 -0.82
CA LEU A 69 -10.68 -5.81 0.24
C LEU A 69 -9.57 -6.77 -0.21
N GLU A 70 -9.92 -7.86 -0.87
CA GLU A 70 -8.97 -8.85 -1.37
C GLU A 70 -8.08 -8.28 -2.47
N GLN A 71 -8.65 -7.50 -3.40
CA GLN A 71 -7.90 -6.80 -4.44
C GLN A 71 -6.92 -5.79 -3.84
N LEU A 72 -7.35 -5.04 -2.83
CA LEU A 72 -6.51 -4.06 -2.14
C LEU A 72 -5.36 -4.73 -1.38
N ASP A 73 -5.61 -5.86 -0.72
CA ASP A 73 -4.57 -6.62 -0.01
C ASP A 73 -3.52 -7.19 -0.97
N LYS A 74 -3.96 -7.75 -2.10
CA LYS A 74 -3.06 -8.25 -3.16
C LYS A 74 -2.17 -7.14 -3.71
N LEU A 75 -2.75 -5.99 -4.07
CA LEU A 75 -2.01 -4.83 -4.59
C LEU A 75 -1.01 -4.32 -3.56
N ASN A 76 -1.43 -4.14 -2.30
CA ASN A 76 -0.55 -3.69 -1.22
C ASN A 76 0.59 -4.65 -0.95
N THR A 77 0.34 -5.96 -0.97
CA THR A 77 1.37 -6.98 -0.74
C THR A 77 2.46 -6.90 -1.81
N VAL A 78 2.07 -6.82 -3.09
CA VAL A 78 3.02 -6.70 -4.21
C VAL A 78 3.79 -5.38 -4.14
N ALA A 79 3.09 -4.25 -3.95
CA ALA A 79 3.72 -2.93 -3.89
C ALA A 79 4.72 -2.82 -2.73
N ARG A 80 4.35 -3.28 -1.52
CA ARG A 80 5.25 -3.28 -0.35
C ARG A 80 6.46 -4.19 -0.55
N ALA A 81 6.30 -5.33 -1.20
CA ALA A 81 7.43 -6.22 -1.51
C ALA A 81 8.42 -5.54 -2.48
N LYS A 82 7.91 -4.93 -3.56
CA LYS A 82 8.73 -4.19 -4.53
C LYS A 82 9.45 -3.00 -3.89
N TYR A 83 8.75 -2.21 -3.09
CA TYR A 83 9.35 -1.07 -2.38
C TYR A 83 10.44 -1.51 -1.41
N ARG A 84 10.21 -2.56 -0.61
CA ARG A 84 11.26 -3.11 0.27
C ARG A 84 12.49 -3.57 -0.51
N ALA A 85 12.31 -4.29 -1.62
CA ALA A 85 13.42 -4.72 -2.46
C ALA A 85 14.20 -3.52 -3.02
N ARG A 86 13.50 -2.46 -3.42
CA ARG A 86 14.14 -1.22 -3.88
C ARG A 86 14.94 -0.54 -2.78
N VAL A 87 14.35 -0.32 -1.61
CA VAL A 87 15.04 0.31 -0.47
C VAL A 87 16.27 -0.49 -0.04
N VAL A 88 16.19 -1.83 -0.02
CA VAL A 88 17.35 -2.69 0.27
C VAL A 88 18.45 -2.54 -0.80
N SER A 89 18.08 -2.46 -2.07
CA SER A 89 19.04 -2.22 -3.16
C SER A 89 19.73 -0.87 -3.00
N ASP A 90 18.96 0.20 -2.77
CA ASP A 90 19.47 1.55 -2.60
C ASP A 90 20.39 1.63 -1.36
N MET A 91 20.04 0.95 -0.25
CA MET A 91 20.89 0.83 0.94
C MET A 91 22.24 0.16 0.63
N ASN A 92 22.23 -0.94 -0.14
CA ASN A 92 23.46 -1.65 -0.50
C ASN A 92 24.35 -0.79 -1.41
N GLU A 93 23.75 -0.05 -2.35
CA GLU A 93 24.47 0.88 -3.23
C GLU A 93 25.11 2.02 -2.43
N LEU A 94 24.38 2.61 -1.49
CA LEU A 94 24.90 3.65 -0.61
C LEU A 94 26.00 3.14 0.32
N ALA A 95 25.84 1.93 0.90
CA ALA A 95 26.88 1.31 1.72
C ALA A 95 28.18 1.11 0.94
N LEU A 96 28.10 0.75 -0.35
CA LEU A 96 29.28 0.66 -1.21
C LEU A 96 29.90 2.04 -1.44
N VAL A 97 29.11 3.08 -1.72
CA VAL A 97 29.61 4.44 -1.91
C VAL A 97 30.26 5.01 -0.64
N ASP A 98 29.69 4.74 0.54
CA ASP A 98 30.23 5.18 1.82
C ASP A 98 31.54 4.46 2.18
N VAL A 99 31.70 3.19 1.80
CA VAL A 99 32.97 2.45 1.94
C VAL A 99 34.07 3.03 1.05
N TRP A 100 33.73 3.59 -0.12
CA TRP A 100 34.68 4.29 -0.99
C TRP A 100 34.93 5.75 -0.58
N ARG A 101 34.21 6.25 0.43
CA ARG A 101 34.31 7.62 0.96
C ARG A 101 35.09 7.70 2.27
N GLU A 102 36.03 6.79 2.51
CA GLU A 102 37.10 6.99 3.49
C GLU A 102 38.08 8.07 3.00
N PRO A 103 38.65 8.89 3.92
CA PRO A 103 39.18 10.20 3.59
C PRO A 103 40.49 10.12 2.82
N ALA A 104 40.44 10.45 1.53
CA ALA A 104 41.61 11.00 0.89
C ALA A 104 41.91 12.36 1.54
N ASN A 105 43.07 12.43 2.22
CA ASN A 105 43.89 13.62 2.49
C ASN A 105 44.09 13.94 3.99
N ASP A 106 45.06 13.28 4.63
CA ASP A 106 45.69 13.82 5.85
C ASP A 106 47.21 13.54 5.95
N ASP A 107 47.88 13.20 4.84
CA ASP A 107 49.34 13.04 4.79
C ASP A 107 49.93 13.81 3.59
N ALA A 108 49.85 15.13 3.62
CA ALA A 108 50.73 15.98 2.81
C ALA A 108 51.89 16.45 3.70
N PRO A 109 53.16 16.10 3.40
CA PRO A 109 54.28 16.56 4.20
C PRO A 109 54.39 18.09 4.09
N VAL A 110 54.31 18.75 5.23
CA VAL A 110 54.58 20.18 5.37
C VAL A 110 56.01 20.42 4.87
N ARG A 111 56.12 21.15 3.75
CA ARG A 111 57.42 21.65 3.28
C ARG A 111 57.86 22.75 4.25
N GLU A 112 58.78 22.41 5.15
CA GLU A 112 59.54 23.39 5.91
C GLU A 112 60.45 24.18 4.94
N ALA A 113 60.47 25.50 5.11
CA ALA A 113 61.28 26.47 4.37
C ALA A 113 62.43 26.98 5.24
#